data_AF-A0A447UFA9-F1
#
_entry.id   AF-A0A447UFA9-F1
#
_cell.length_a   1.000
_cell.length_b   1.000
_cell.length_c   1.000
_cell.angle_alpha   90.00
_cell.angle_beta   90.00
_cell.angle_gamma   90.00
#
_symmetry.space_group_name_H-M   'P 1'
#
loop_
_entity.id
_entity.type
_entity.pdbx_description
1 polymer ?
#
loop_
_entity_poly.entity_id
_entity_poly.type
_entity_poly.pdbx_seq_one_letter_code
_entity_poly.pdbx_strand_id
1 'polypeptide(L)' 'MVDEADDYVEIPLSIASKVLLLNAFLESKITQQELARRIGRPKQEITRLFDLKHATKIDAVQIAARALGKELSLTML' A
#
# COMPACT_ATOMS: atom_id res chain seq x y z
N MET A 1 -33.03 2.97 13.40
CA MET A 1 -32.32 2.03 12.52
C MET A 1 -31.91 2.85 11.32
N VAL A 2 -30.65 3.22 11.23
CA VAL A 2 -30.09 3.85 10.03
C VAL A 2 -29.79 2.67 9.10
N ASP A 3 -30.35 2.66 7.90
CA ASP A 3 -29.93 1.72 6.86
C ASP A 3 -28.43 1.93 6.62
N GLU A 4 -27.60 0.98 7.06
CA GLU A 4 -26.12 1.01 6.93
C GLU A 4 -25.65 0.72 5.50
N ALA A 5 -26.56 0.75 4.52
CA ALA A 5 -26.25 0.59 3.11
C ALA A 5 -26.13 1.97 2.46
N ASP A 6 -24.95 2.27 1.91
CA ASP A 6 -24.74 3.20 0.78
C ASP A 6 -24.06 4.57 1.01
N ASP A 7 -23.31 4.79 2.08
CA ASP A 7 -22.34 5.91 2.14
C ASP A 7 -20.89 5.46 1.86
N TYR A 8 -20.68 4.75 0.74
CA TYR A 8 -19.35 4.42 0.24
C TYR A 8 -18.94 5.33 -0.90
N VAL A 9 -17.67 5.75 -0.87
CA VAL A 9 -17.05 6.49 -1.98
C VAL A 9 -16.00 5.62 -2.66
N GLU A 10 -16.07 5.59 -3.99
CA GLU A 10 -15.02 4.95 -4.79
C GLU A 10 -13.72 5.74 -4.65
N ILE A 11 -12.62 5.02 -4.42
CA ILE A 11 -11.29 5.61 -4.35
C ILE A 11 -10.45 5.20 -5.57
N PRO A 12 -9.61 6.11 -6.11
CA PRO A 12 -8.70 5.78 -7.19
C PRO A 12 -7.75 4.62 -6.82
N LEU A 13 -7.38 3.81 -7.82
CA LEU A 13 -6.47 2.66 -7.65
C LEU A 13 -5.13 3.03 -7.00
N SER A 14 -4.62 4.24 -7.28
CA SER A 14 -3.39 4.75 -6.67
C SER A 14 -3.50 4.89 -5.15
N ILE A 15 -4.67 5.31 -4.64
CA ILE A 15 -4.95 5.42 -3.20
C ILE A 15 -5.23 4.03 -2.63
N ALA A 16 -6.09 3.23 -3.28
CA ALA A 16 -6.42 1.89 -2.84
C ALA A 16 -5.17 1.02 -2.64
N SER A 17 -4.23 1.07 -3.57
CA SER A 17 -2.96 0.33 -3.50
C SER A 17 -2.12 0.69 -2.26
N LYS A 18 -2.13 1.95 -1.83
CA LYS A 18 -1.40 2.43 -0.65
C LYS A 18 -2.09 2.07 0.64
N VAL A 19 -3.41 2.10 0.67
CA VAL A 19 -4.22 1.63 1.82
C VAL A 19 -3.95 0.15 2.07
N LEU A 20 -4.04 -0.69 1.03
CA LEU A 20 -3.74 -2.11 1.13
C LEU A 20 -2.30 -2.38 1.57
N LEU A 21 -1.33 -1.64 1.01
CA LEU A 21 0.07 -1.75 1.41
C LEU A 21 0.29 -1.34 2.87
N LEU A 22 -0.35 -0.27 3.35
CA LEU A 22 -0.24 0.18 4.73
C LEU A 22 -0.79 -0.87 5.71
N ASN A 23 -1.95 -1.46 5.40
CA ASN A 23 -2.52 -2.53 6.22
C ASN A 23 -1.56 -3.73 6.32
N ALA A 24 -1.05 -4.21 5.19
CA ALA A 24 -0.07 -5.30 5.16
C ALA A 24 1.22 -4.96 5.93
N PHE A 25 1.68 -3.71 5.85
CA PHE A 25 2.86 -3.25 6.58
C PHE A 25 2.62 -3.27 8.09
N LEU A 26 1.47 -2.78 8.57
CA LEU A 26 1.11 -2.79 9.99
C LEU A 26 0.97 -4.22 10.52
N GLU A 27 0.35 -5.14 9.76
CA GLU A 27 0.26 -6.56 10.09
C GLU A 27 1.63 -7.23 10.24
N SER A 28 2.61 -6.83 9.43
CA SER A 28 3.94 -7.42 9.42
C SER A 28 4.79 -7.10 10.68
N LYS A 29 4.41 -6.07 11.44
CA LYS A 29 5.10 -5.61 12.66
C LYS A 29 6.59 -5.31 12.48
N ILE A 30 7.02 -4.94 11.27
CA ILE A 30 8.40 -4.53 10.99
C ILE A 30 8.53 -3.00 10.96
N THR A 31 9.76 -2.50 11.05
CA THR A 31 10.04 -1.07 10.90
C THR A 31 10.14 -0.68 9.42
N GLN A 32 9.96 0.62 9.11
CA GLN A 32 10.21 1.12 7.75
C GLN A 32 11.68 0.91 7.32
N GLN A 33 12.62 0.87 8.27
CA GLN A 33 14.03 0.58 7.99
C GLN A 33 14.24 -0.88 7.57
N GLU A 34 13.55 -1.82 8.21
CA GLU A 34 13.56 -3.22 7.80
C GLU A 34 12.91 -3.40 6.43
N LEU A 35 11.78 -2.75 6.17
CA LEU A 35 11.16 -2.77 4.85
C LEU A 35 12.09 -2.19 3.77
N ALA A 36 12.76 -1.07 4.06
CA ALA A 36 13.77 -0.46 3.19
C ALA A 36 14.90 -1.45 2.87
N ARG A 37 15.39 -2.18 3.88
CA ARG A 37 16.42 -3.21 3.74
C ARG A 37 15.96 -4.37 2.85
N ARG A 38 14.73 -4.86 3.01
CA ARG A 38 14.16 -5.94 2.19
C ARG A 38 13.96 -5.55 0.73
N ILE A 39 13.57 -4.31 0.48
CA ILE A 39 13.38 -3.77 -0.88
C ILE A 39 14.71 -3.37 -1.53
N GLY A 40 15.77 -3.14 -0.73
CA GLY A 40 17.06 -2.65 -1.21
C GLY A 40 17.01 -1.17 -1.62
N ARG A 41 16.19 -0.36 -0.95
CA ARG A 41 15.99 1.07 -1.27
C ARG A 41 16.19 1.98 -0.06
N PRO A 42 16.49 3.27 -0.26
CA PRO A 42 16.60 4.24 0.84
C PRO A 42 15.28 4.42 1.59
N LYS A 43 15.36 4.71 2.89
CA LYS A 43 14.18 4.95 3.75
C LYS A 43 13.26 6.06 3.21
N GLN A 44 13.82 7.09 2.58
CA GLN A 44 13.05 8.19 1.96
C GLN A 44 12.10 7.70 0.86
N GLU A 45 12.48 6.67 0.10
CA GLU A 45 11.58 6.06 -0.89
C GLU A 45 10.45 5.28 -0.23
N ILE A 46 10.73 4.63 0.90
CA ILE A 46 9.71 3.88 1.66
C ILE A 46 8.68 4.82 2.27
N THR A 47 9.09 5.97 2.80
CA THR A 47 8.15 6.95 3.36
C THR A 47 7.12 7.42 2.33
N ARG A 48 7.51 7.54 1.04
CA ARG A 48 6.60 7.91 -0.06
C ARG A 48 5.55 6.85 -0.38
N LEU A 49 5.78 5.59 -0.01
CA LEU A 49 4.78 4.52 -0.18
C LEU A 49 3.56 4.73 0.73
N PHE A 50 3.75 5.42 1.86
CA PHE A 50 2.72 5.66 2.87
C PHE A 50 2.20 7.10 2.89
N ASP A 51 2.65 7.94 1.95
CA ASP A 51 2.13 9.29 1.76
C ASP A 51 1.17 9.31 0.57
N LEU A 52 -0.13 9.53 0.84
CA LEU A 52 -1.16 9.58 -0.20
C LEU A 52 -0.99 10.75 -1.17
N LYS A 53 -0.32 11.84 -0.76
CA LYS A 53 -0.12 13.04 -1.60
C LYS A 53 1.06 12.89 -2.56
N HIS A 54 1.90 11.87 -2.38
CA HIS A 54 3.05 11.63 -3.23
C HIS A 54 2.71 10.71 -4.40
N ALA A 55 3.08 11.08 -5.63
CA ALA A 55 2.91 10.18 -6.76
C ALA A 55 3.86 8.97 -6.64
N THR A 56 3.31 7.76 -6.70
CA THR A 56 4.06 6.52 -6.54
C THR A 56 3.72 5.58 -7.70
N LYS A 57 4.74 5.07 -8.40
CA LYS A 57 4.55 4.07 -9.46
C LYS A 57 3.97 2.79 -8.86
N ILE A 58 3.01 2.17 -9.53
CA ILE A 58 2.36 0.95 -9.05
C ILE A 58 3.37 -0.20 -8.84
N ASP A 59 4.40 -0.29 -9.67
CA ASP A 59 5.48 -1.27 -9.53
C ASP A 59 6.22 -1.14 -8.19
N ALA A 60 6.38 0.08 -7.67
CA ALA A 60 7.02 0.29 -6.37
C ALA A 60 6.14 -0.24 -5.22
N VAL A 61 4.82 -0.08 -5.34
CA VAL A 61 3.84 -0.65 -4.39
C VAL A 61 3.86 -2.18 -4.47
N GLN A 62 3.93 -2.75 -5.67
CA GLN A 62 4.01 -4.20 -5.88
C GLN A 62 5.29 -4.80 -5.29
N ILE A 63 6.45 -4.16 -5.50
CA ILE A 63 7.72 -4.59 -4.90
C ILE A 63 7.63 -4.58 -3.37
N ALA A 64 7.04 -3.53 -2.79
CA ALA A 64 6.86 -3.45 -1.34
C ALA A 64 5.90 -4.51 -0.81
N ALA A 65 4.78 -4.77 -1.50
CA ALA A 65 3.85 -5.84 -1.15
C ALA A 65 4.54 -7.21 -1.16
N ARG A 66 5.37 -7.50 -2.18
CA ARG A 66 6.17 -8.73 -2.25
C ARG A 66 7.17 -8.85 -1.11
N ALA A 67 7.83 -7.77 -0.72
CA ALA A 67 8.74 -7.75 0.43
C ALA A 67 8.03 -8.02 1.78
N LEU A 68 6.72 -7.84 1.82
CA LEU A 68 5.82 -8.17 2.93
C LEU A 68 5.15 -9.55 2.79
N GLY A 69 5.50 -10.33 1.76
CA GLY A 69 4.92 -11.65 1.50
C GLY A 69 3.48 -11.60 0.97
N LYS A 70 3.07 -10.49 0.35
CA LYS A 70 1.75 -10.31 -0.28
C LYS A 70 1.90 -10.22 -1.80
N GLU A 71 0.82 -10.56 -2.50
CA GLU A 71 0.72 -10.38 -3.95
C GLU A 71 -0.32 -9.31 -4.25
N LEU A 72 0.01 -8.41 -5.19
CA LEU A 72 -0.90 -7.40 -5.71
C LEU A 72 -1.22 -7.77 -7.16
N SER A 73 -2.49 -8.01 -7.45
CA SER A 73 -3.02 -8.37 -8.78
C SER A 73 -4.12 -7.39 -9.20
N LEU A 74 -4.40 -7.36 -10.50
CA LEU A 74 -5.50 -6.57 -11.08
C LEU A 74 -6.48 -7.52 -11.75
N THR A 75 -7.77 -7.22 -11.61
CA THR A 75 -8.86 -7.90 -12.30
C THR A 75 -9.63 -6.85 -13.09
N MET A 76 -10.09 -7.23 -14.27
CA MET A 76 -10.96 -6.42 -15.12
C MET A 76 -12.30 -7.15 -15.23
N LEU A 77 -13.40 -6.42 -15.06
CA LEU A 77 -14.77 -6.92 -15.10
C LEU A 77 -15.39 -6.75 -16.49
#